data_AF-A0A7V8VKQ6-F1
#
_entry.id   AF-A0A7V8VKQ6-F1
#
_cell.length_a   1.000
_cell.length_b   1.000
_cell.length_c   1.000
_cell.angle_alpha   90.00
_cell.angle_beta   90.00
_cell.angle_gamma   90.00
#
_symmetry.space_group_name_H-M   'P 1'
#
loop_
_entity.id
_entity.type
_entity.pdbx_description
1 polymer ?
#
loop_
_entity_poly.entity_id
_entity_poly.type
_entity_poly.pdbx_seq_one_letter_code
_entity_poly.pdbx_strand_id
1 'polypeptide(L)'
;MLRPGFLNGFSAGLVLALVLGIYLFFLWQPRRQVYLHNEHFLRAIEQKSWSKVRDFMDKGYQDQWGQDRELVLSRLLEVLRALRNFRINRQD
;
A
#
# COMPACT_ATOMS: atom_id res chain seq x y z
N MET A 1 25.23 15.31 40.97
CA MET A 1 24.35 16.32 40.34
C MET A 1 24.49 16.18 38.82
N LEU A 2 23.46 15.68 38.13
CA LEU A 2 23.46 15.62 36.66
C LEU A 2 23.40 17.05 36.11
N ARG A 3 24.24 17.38 35.12
CA ARG A 3 24.24 18.72 34.51
C ARG A 3 22.89 18.98 33.82
N PRO A 4 22.25 20.15 34.01
CA PRO A 4 20.93 20.45 33.44
C PRO A 4 20.86 20.31 31.91
N GLY A 5 21.98 20.53 31.20
CA GLY A 5 22.05 20.29 29.75
C GLY A 5 21.92 18.82 29.34
N PHE A 6 22.38 17.87 30.17
CA PHE A 6 22.27 16.44 29.88
C PHE A 6 20.83 15.94 30.02
N LEU A 7 20.13 16.37 31.08
CA LEU A 7 18.72 16.02 31.31
C LEU A 7 17.83 16.55 30.18
N ASN A 8 18.04 17.80 29.75
CA ASN A 8 17.27 18.39 28.66
C ASN A 8 17.49 17.67 27.32
N GLY A 9 18.74 17.33 26.98
CA GLY A 9 19.06 16.59 25.77
C GLY A 9 18.49 15.16 25.79
N PHE A 10 18.58 14.48 26.93
CA PHE A 10 18.02 13.15 27.12
C PHE A 10 16.48 13.15 27.01
N SER A 11 15.80 14.09 27.68
CA SER A 11 14.34 14.23 27.60
C SER A 11 13.87 14.57 26.19
N ALA A 12 14.58 15.46 25.47
CA ALA A 12 14.26 15.77 24.08
C ALA A 12 14.41 14.54 23.17
N GLY A 13 15.48 13.76 23.36
CA GLY A 13 15.68 12.51 22.63
C GLY A 13 14.59 11.47 22.93
N LEU A 14 14.15 11.36 24.19
CA LEU A 14 13.09 10.45 24.59
C LEU A 14 11.73 10.83 23.97
N VAL A 15 11.41 12.13 23.94
CA VAL A 15 10.19 12.64 23.28
C VAL A 15 10.24 12.34 21.78
N LEU A 16 11.37 12.59 21.12
CA LEU A 16 11.52 12.29 19.70
C LEU A 16 11.35 10.79 19.40
N ALA A 17 11.99 9.93 20.22
CA ALA A 17 11.88 8.49 20.08
C ALA A 17 10.44 8.00 20.26
N LEU A 18 9.71 8.56 21.24
CA LEU A 18 8.29 8.26 21.46
C LEU A 18 7.43 8.67 20.27
N VAL A 19 7.62 9.88 19.75
CA VAL A 19 6.88 10.38 18.58
C VAL A 19 7.14 9.50 17.36
N LEU A 20 8.41 9.15 17.10
CA LEU A 20 8.77 8.27 16.00
C LEU A 20 8.19 6.86 16.18
N GLY A 21 8.25 6.31 17.40
CA GLY A 21 7.67 5.00 17.71
C GLY A 21 6.17 4.95 17.47
N ILE A 22 5.43 5.96 17.94
CA ILE A 22 3.99 6.09 17.71
C ILE A 22 3.69 6.23 16.22
N TYR A 23 4.45 7.07 15.52
CA TYR A 23 4.29 7.26 14.07
C TYR A 23 4.48 5.95 13.30
N LEU A 24 5.55 5.21 13.59
CA LEU A 24 5.84 3.92 12.97
C LEU A 24 4.77 2.87 13.29
N PHE A 25 4.27 2.86 14.54
CA PHE A 25 3.18 1.98 14.93
C PHE A 25 1.90 2.24 14.10
N PHE A 26 1.53 3.50 13.90
CA PHE A 26 0.39 3.85 13.04
C PHE A 26 0.66 3.57 11.55
N LEU A 27 1.90 3.67 11.11
CA LEU A 27 2.28 3.39 9.72
C LEU A 27 2.17 1.90 9.39
N TRP A 28 2.50 1.03 10.34
CA TRP A 28 2.48 -0.43 10.18
C TRP A 28 1.14 -1.10 10.52
N GLN A 29 0.09 -0.33 10.78
CA GLN A 29 -1.23 -0.93 10.97
C GLN A 29 -1.64 -1.74 9.72
N PRO A 30 -2.01 -3.02 9.87
CA PRO A 30 -2.31 -3.90 8.75
C PRO A 30 -3.45 -3.36 7.90
N ARG A 31 -4.46 -2.76 8.54
CA ARG A 31 -5.59 -2.09 7.87
C ARG A 31 -5.11 -1.00 6.91
N ARG A 32 -4.14 -0.19 7.34
CA ARG A 32 -3.59 0.91 6.54
C ARG A 32 -2.76 0.38 5.37
N GLN A 33 -1.99 -0.68 5.59
CA GLN A 33 -1.21 -1.33 4.54
C GLN A 33 -2.10 -1.95 3.46
N VAL A 34 -3.16 -2.66 3.85
CA VAL A 34 -4.15 -3.21 2.90
C VAL A 34 -4.85 -2.08 2.13
N TYR A 35 -5.22 -0.99 2.81
CA TYR A 35 -5.84 0.17 2.16
C TYR A 35 -4.91 0.79 1.11
N LEU A 36 -3.65 1.07 1.49
CA LEU A 36 -2.65 1.65 0.59
C LEU A 36 -2.31 0.71 -0.56
N HIS A 37 -2.19 -0.59 -0.30
CA HIS A 37 -1.98 -1.61 -1.33
C HIS A 37 -3.11 -1.55 -2.37
N ASN A 38 -4.37 -1.55 -1.92
CA ASN A 38 -5.52 -1.47 -2.82
C ASN A 38 -5.58 -0.13 -3.58
N GLU A 39 -5.32 1.00 -2.92
CA GLU A 39 -5.20 2.30 -3.60
C GLU A 39 -4.17 2.27 -4.73
N HIS A 40 -2.96 1.79 -4.43
CA HIS A 40 -1.88 1.73 -5.42
C HIS A 40 -2.17 0.74 -6.55
N PHE A 41 -2.81 -0.39 -6.23
CA PHE A 41 -3.26 -1.37 -7.21
C PHE A 41 -4.28 -0.79 -8.18
N LEU A 42 -5.35 -0.16 -7.66
CA LEU A 42 -6.38 0.46 -8.49
C LEU A 42 -5.82 1.60 -9.33
N ARG A 43 -4.96 2.44 -8.75
CA ARG A 43 -4.27 3.51 -9.48
C ARG A 43 -3.38 2.95 -10.60
N ALA A 44 -2.70 1.83 -10.38
CA ALA A 44 -1.91 1.18 -11.43
C ALA A 44 -2.79 0.65 -12.57
N ILE A 45 -4.00 0.16 -12.25
CA ILE A 45 -5.00 -0.24 -13.24
C ILE A 45 -5.50 0.98 -14.04
N GLU A 46 -5.86 2.08 -13.39
CA GLU A 46 -6.30 3.31 -14.05
C GLU A 46 -5.23 3.88 -15.00
N GLN A 47 -3.97 3.84 -14.57
CA GLN A 47 -2.82 4.26 -15.37
C GLN A 47 -2.45 3.26 -16.48
N LYS A 48 -3.16 2.13 -16.60
CA LYS A 48 -2.88 1.03 -17.53
C LYS A 48 -1.43 0.52 -17.41
N SER A 49 -0.87 0.57 -16.21
CA SER A 49 0.50 0.16 -15.90
C SER A 49 0.55 -1.33 -15.54
N TRP A 50 0.34 -2.18 -16.55
CA TRP A 50 0.12 -3.63 -16.36
C TRP A 50 1.30 -4.37 -15.70
N SER A 51 2.53 -3.89 -15.91
CA SER A 51 3.70 -4.41 -15.18
C SER A 51 3.55 -4.20 -13.69
N LYS A 52 3.15 -3.00 -13.25
CA LYS A 52 2.93 -2.70 -11.83
C LYS A 52 1.74 -3.47 -11.27
N VAL A 53 0.65 -3.61 -12.04
CA VAL A 53 -0.51 -4.42 -11.64
C VAL A 53 -0.11 -5.86 -11.35
N ARG A 54 0.77 -6.44 -12.19
CA ARG A 54 1.33 -7.78 -11.96
C ARG A 54 2.16 -7.86 -10.68
N ASP A 55 2.93 -6.81 -10.36
CA ASP A 55 3.77 -6.77 -9.14
C ASP A 55 2.95 -6.72 -7.84
N PHE A 56 1.71 -6.24 -7.89
CA PHE A 56 0.79 -6.28 -6.74
C PHE A 56 0.19 -7.67 -6.49
N MET A 57 0.23 -8.58 -7.47
CA MET A 57 -0.32 -9.93 -7.34
C MET A 57 0.78 -10.95 -7.05
N ASP A 58 0.52 -11.85 -6.11
CA ASP A 58 1.45 -12.92 -5.76
C ASP A 58 1.74 -13.85 -6.95
N LYS A 59 2.97 -14.36 -7.06
CA LYS A 59 3.38 -15.24 -8.18
C LYS A 59 2.66 -16.58 -8.16
N GLY A 60 2.23 -17.06 -6.99
CA GLY A 60 1.42 -18.26 -6.81
C GLY A 60 -0.07 -17.97 -6.72
N TYR A 61 -0.54 -16.79 -7.14
CA TYR A 61 -1.95 -16.45 -7.08
C TYR A 61 -2.81 -17.47 -7.85
N GLN A 62 -3.76 -18.05 -7.12
CA GLN A 62 -4.85 -18.84 -7.65
C GLN A 62 -6.11 -18.47 -6.88
N ASP A 63 -7.17 -18.09 -7.59
CA ASP A 63 -8.45 -17.77 -6.95
C ASP A 63 -9.32 -19.01 -6.74
N GLN A 64 -10.43 -18.81 -6.03
CA GLN A 64 -11.41 -19.87 -5.74
C GLN A 64 -12.16 -20.37 -6.98
N TRP A 65 -12.02 -19.68 -8.13
CA TRP A 65 -12.58 -20.07 -9.42
C TRP A 65 -11.53 -20.72 -10.33
N GLY A 66 -10.38 -21.11 -9.76
CA GLY A 66 -9.29 -21.79 -10.46
C GLY A 66 -8.56 -20.90 -11.46
N GLN A 67 -8.68 -19.58 -11.37
CA GLN A 67 -7.94 -18.65 -12.23
C GLN A 67 -6.55 -18.41 -11.68
N ASP A 68 -5.55 -18.59 -12.53
CA ASP A 68 -4.19 -18.17 -12.23
C ASP A 68 -4.00 -16.67 -12.50
N ARG A 69 -2.88 -16.14 -12.02
CA ARG A 69 -2.54 -14.72 -12.17
C ARG A 69 -2.54 -14.25 -13.63
N GLU A 70 -1.98 -15.04 -14.53
CA GLU A 70 -1.80 -14.63 -15.92
C GLU A 70 -3.14 -14.58 -16.66
N LEU A 71 -4.05 -15.51 -16.36
CA LEU A 71 -5.39 -15.54 -16.90
C LEU A 71 -6.25 -14.37 -16.41
N VAL A 72 -6.16 -14.03 -15.11
CA VAL A 72 -6.85 -12.85 -14.57
C VAL A 72 -6.33 -11.56 -15.23
N LEU A 73 -5.01 -11.39 -15.32
CA LEU A 73 -4.42 -10.21 -15.95
C LEU A 73 -4.82 -10.09 -17.43
N SER A 74 -4.84 -11.21 -18.16
CA SER A 74 -5.21 -11.23 -19.58
C SER A 74 -6.66 -10.82 -19.79
N ARG A 75 -7.59 -11.33 -18.97
CA ARG A 75 -9.01 -10.96 -19.01
C ARG A 75 -9.23 -9.52 -18.59
N LEU A 76 -8.55 -9.07 -17.55
CA LEU A 76 -8.62 -7.69 -17.08
C LEU A 76 -8.15 -6.72 -18.16
N LEU A 77 -7.05 -7.04 -18.84
CA LEU A 77 -6.55 -6.32 -20.00
C LEU A 77 -7.56 -6.25 -21.14
N GLU A 78 -8.20 -7.37 -21.47
CA GLU A 78 -9.20 -7.47 -22.54
C GLU A 78 -10.43 -6.59 -22.23
N VAL A 79 -10.98 -6.72 -21.02
CA VAL A 79 -12.15 -5.93 -20.57
C VAL A 79 -11.82 -4.44 -20.51
N LEU A 80 -10.68 -4.07 -19.93
CA LEU A 80 -10.31 -2.66 -19.76
C LEU A 80 -9.81 -2.01 -21.06
N ARG A 81 -9.37 -2.79 -22.05
CA ARG A 81 -9.11 -2.27 -23.40
C ARG A 81 -10.38 -1.77 -24.07
N ALA A 82 -11.52 -2.43 -23.83
CA ALA A 82 -12.82 -1.97 -24.32
C ALA A 82 -13.28 -0.66 -23.62
N LEU A 83 -12.85 -0.44 -22.38
CA LEU A 83 -13.16 0.76 -21.60
C LEU A 83 -12.09 1.84 -21.79
N ARG A 84 -12.28 2.69 -22.81
CA ARG A 84 -11.28 3.69 -23.23
C ARG A 84 -10.91 4.68 -22.10
N ASN A 85 -11.91 5.16 -21.36
CA ASN A 85 -11.79 6.12 -20.25
C ASN A 85 -12.66 5.67 -19.07
N PHE A 86 -12.08 4.96 -18.10
CA PHE A 86 -12.75 4.66 -16.84
C PHE A 86 -11.97 5.29 -15.68
N ARG A 87 -12.69 5.74 -14.66
CA ARG A 87 -12.12 6.21 -13.39
C ARG A 87 -12.78 5.39 -12.29
N ILE A 88 -11.97 4.78 -11.45
CA ILE A 88 -12.41 4.01 -10.31
C ILE A 88 -12.65 5.01 -9.19
N ASN A 89 -13.90 5.46 -9.03
CA ASN A 89 -14.27 6.26 -7.88
C ASN A 89 -14.55 5.30 -6.71
N ARG A 90 -13.72 5.35 -5.68
CA ARG A 90 -14.01 4.68 -4.42
C ARG A 90 -15.16 5.46 -3.76
N GLN A 91 -16.31 4.81 -3.57
CA GLN A 91 -17.37 5.35 -2.73
C GLN A 91 -16.98 4.96 -1.30
N ASP A 92 -16.58 5.95 -0.52
CA ASP A 92 -16.20 5.81 0.89
C ASP A 92 -17.42 5.53 1.77
#